data_AF-A0A5C2CYN3-F1
#
_entry.id   AF-A0A5C2CYN3-F1
#
_cell.length_a   1.000
_cell.length_b   1.000
_cell.length_c   1.000
_cell.angle_alpha   90.00
_cell.angle_beta   90.00
_cell.angle_gamma   90.00
#
_symmetry.space_group_name_H-M   'P 1'
#
loop_
_entity.id
_entity.type
_entity.pdbx_description
1 polymer ?
#
loop_
_entity_poly.entity_id
_entity_poly.type
_entity_poly.pdbx_seq_one_letter_code
_entity_poly.pdbx_strand_id
1 'polypeptide(L)'
;MRRDITEGKTGVALTMKMRLLDANNGCAPIANAAIYLWHNDLAGAYSGYNQPTGNTVGETFLRGIQVTDSNGEVTFTTIYPGWYPGRVTHLHFQVFLDNGTGGTATATSQIAFPDDVTAQVYATPLYPRGPNTSVPNVESDGIFRDGADHQIATTTGDVDSGLVAELDVRIAV
;
A
#
# COMPACT_ATOMS: atom_id res chain seq x y z
N MET A 1 8.76 4.68 13.93
CA MET A 1 7.33 4.53 13.60
C MET A 1 6.80 5.89 13.19
N ARG A 2 6.01 5.96 12.11
CA ARG A 2 5.41 7.22 11.64
C ARG A 2 4.10 6.93 10.90
N ARG A 3 3.11 7.80 11.13
CA ARG A 3 1.79 7.73 10.49
C ARG A 3 1.83 8.37 9.10
N ASP A 4 2.40 9.57 9.01
CA ASP A 4 2.71 10.21 7.73
C ASP A 4 4.02 9.64 7.19
N ILE A 5 3.95 9.00 6.02
CA ILE A 5 5.09 8.38 5.34
C ILE A 5 5.48 9.14 4.07
N THR A 6 4.82 10.27 3.75
CA THR A 6 5.01 11.00 2.49
C THR A 6 6.45 11.48 2.31
N GLU A 7 7.06 11.99 3.39
CA GLU A 7 8.33 12.71 3.35
C GLU A 7 8.37 13.81 2.28
N GLY A 8 7.25 14.50 2.09
CA GLY A 8 7.13 15.59 1.11
C GLY A 8 7.03 15.13 -0.35
N LYS A 9 6.92 13.83 -0.62
CA LYS A 9 6.63 13.34 -1.98
C LYS A 9 5.26 13.85 -2.45
N THR A 10 5.25 14.38 -3.66
CA THR A 10 4.04 14.84 -4.34
C THR A 10 3.21 13.64 -4.84
N GLY A 11 1.89 13.75 -4.79
CA GLY A 11 0.93 12.80 -5.36
C GLY A 11 -0.48 13.10 -4.89
N VAL A 12 -1.47 12.37 -5.41
CA VAL A 12 -2.85 12.44 -4.88
C VAL A 12 -2.82 11.92 -3.44
N ALA A 13 -3.38 12.68 -2.51
CA ALA A 13 -3.37 12.31 -1.09
C ALA A 13 -4.13 10.98 -0.88
N LEU A 14 -3.54 10.09 -0.09
CA LEU A 14 -4.11 8.78 0.23
C LEU A 14 -4.01 8.52 1.73
N THR A 15 -5.16 8.23 2.36
CA THR A 15 -5.21 7.65 3.70
C THR A 15 -5.43 6.14 3.56
N MET A 16 -4.44 5.34 3.94
CA MET A 16 -4.53 3.88 3.93
C MET A 16 -4.88 3.38 5.34
N LYS A 17 -6.05 2.77 5.50
CA LYS A 17 -6.48 2.12 6.75
C LYS A 17 -6.46 0.61 6.60
N MET A 18 -5.83 -0.07 7.55
CA MET A 18 -5.76 -1.52 7.54
C MET A 18 -6.28 -2.05 8.87
N ARG A 19 -7.06 -3.12 8.83
CA ARG A 19 -7.53 -3.82 10.02
C ARG A 19 -7.05 -5.26 10.00
N LEU A 20 -6.29 -5.63 11.02
CA LEU A 20 -5.69 -6.95 11.14
C LEU A 20 -6.59 -7.88 11.96
N LEU A 21 -6.96 -9.02 11.36
CA LEU A 21 -7.92 -9.98 11.90
C LEU A 21 -7.35 -11.40 11.89
N ASP A 22 -7.70 -12.19 12.90
CA ASP A 22 -7.35 -13.60 13.00
C ASP A 22 -8.41 -14.49 12.32
N ALA A 23 -8.04 -15.09 11.20
CA ALA A 23 -8.91 -15.98 10.42
C ALA A 23 -9.27 -17.29 11.15
N ASN A 24 -8.45 -17.74 12.10
CA ASN A 24 -8.70 -18.96 12.88
C ASN A 24 -9.56 -18.71 14.12
N ASN A 25 -9.69 -17.45 14.54
CA ASN A 25 -10.42 -17.06 15.74
C ASN A 25 -11.61 -16.15 15.42
N GLY A 26 -12.45 -16.58 14.49
CA GLY A 26 -13.69 -15.88 14.15
C GLY A 26 -13.51 -14.45 13.64
N CYS A 27 -12.36 -14.14 13.02
CA CYS A 27 -11.98 -12.78 12.61
C CYS A 27 -11.89 -11.79 13.78
N ALA A 28 -11.43 -12.24 14.95
CA ALA A 28 -11.13 -11.36 16.07
C ALA A 28 -9.97 -10.39 15.72
N PRO A 29 -10.03 -9.12 16.17
CA PRO A 29 -8.94 -8.18 15.92
C PRO A 29 -7.63 -8.55 16.60
N ILE A 30 -6.51 -8.33 15.89
CA ILE A 30 -5.16 -8.57 16.41
C ILE A 30 -4.53 -7.23 16.82
N ALA A 31 -4.48 -6.96 18.12
CA ALA A 31 -3.87 -5.75 18.69
C ALA A 31 -2.36 -5.90 18.92
N ASN A 32 -1.65 -4.78 19.01
CA ASN A 32 -0.20 -4.70 19.29
C ASN A 32 0.71 -5.39 18.26
N ALA A 33 0.22 -5.64 17.05
CA ALA A 33 1.00 -6.16 15.93
C ALA A 33 1.54 -5.01 15.09
N ALA A 34 2.79 -5.09 14.63
CA ALA A 34 3.37 -4.10 13.74
C ALA A 34 3.03 -4.41 12.27
N ILE A 35 2.64 -3.37 11.54
CA ILE A 35 2.50 -3.38 10.09
C ILE A 35 3.55 -2.46 9.50
N TYR A 36 4.45 -3.03 8.70
CA TYR A 36 5.38 -2.28 7.86
C TYR A 36 4.77 -2.13 6.46
N LEU A 37 4.63 -0.90 5.99
CA LEU A 37 4.05 -0.57 4.69
C LEU A 37 5.08 0.19 3.84
N TRP A 38 5.15 -0.14 2.54
CA TRP A 38 5.95 0.62 1.59
C TRP A 38 5.38 0.64 0.18
N HIS A 39 5.68 1.69 -0.59
CA HIS A 39 5.37 1.75 -2.02
C HIS A 39 6.30 2.73 -2.76
N ASN A 40 6.12 2.83 -4.08
CA ASN A 40 6.86 3.76 -4.93
C ASN A 40 6.23 5.17 -4.93
N ASP A 41 6.97 6.16 -5.40
CA ASP A 41 6.42 7.49 -5.68
C ASP A 41 5.64 7.53 -7.01
N LEU A 42 5.11 8.71 -7.35
CA LEU A 42 4.32 8.94 -8.57
C LEU A 42 5.06 8.56 -9.86
N ALA A 43 6.41 8.58 -9.86
CA ALA A 43 7.25 8.24 -11.00
C ALA A 43 7.57 6.73 -11.06
N GLY A 44 7.18 5.96 -10.04
CA GLY A 44 7.50 4.55 -9.90
C GLY A 44 8.85 4.28 -9.23
N ALA A 45 9.44 5.27 -8.55
CA ALA A 45 10.70 5.10 -7.81
C ALA A 45 10.44 4.65 -6.37
N TYR A 46 11.09 3.57 -5.94
CA TYR A 46 11.16 3.17 -4.53
C TYR A 46 12.33 3.85 -3.82
N SER A 47 12.14 4.28 -2.58
CA SER A 47 13.23 4.78 -1.72
C SER A 47 14.21 3.67 -1.34
N GLY A 48 15.49 4.01 -1.17
CA GLY A 48 16.54 3.11 -0.71
C GLY A 48 17.25 2.32 -1.82
N TYR A 49 16.93 2.55 -3.09
CA TYR A 49 17.50 1.80 -4.21
C TYR A 49 18.17 2.69 -5.25
N ASN A 50 19.15 2.09 -5.93
CA ASN A 50 19.66 2.58 -7.20
C ASN A 50 18.94 1.82 -8.34
N GLN A 51 18.14 2.54 -9.13
CA GLN A 51 17.18 1.98 -10.07
C GLN A 51 17.01 2.88 -11.31
N PRO A 52 16.37 2.41 -12.40
CA PRO A 52 16.24 3.20 -13.62
C PRO A 52 15.53 4.55 -13.45
N THR A 53 14.64 4.66 -12.45
CA THR A 53 13.91 5.89 -12.11
C THR A 53 14.70 6.86 -11.22
N GLY A 54 15.95 6.53 -10.86
CA GLY A 54 16.85 7.41 -10.10
C GLY A 54 17.62 6.70 -9.01
N ASN A 55 18.60 7.39 -8.42
CA ASN A 55 19.30 6.91 -7.23
C ASN A 55 18.70 7.53 -5.98
N THR A 56 18.07 6.71 -5.15
CA THR A 56 17.39 7.11 -3.90
C THR A 56 17.99 6.39 -2.69
N VAL A 57 19.23 5.89 -2.81
CA VAL A 57 19.93 5.21 -1.72
C VAL A 57 20.06 6.15 -0.52
N GLY A 58 19.69 5.66 0.66
CA GLY A 58 19.67 6.43 1.91
C GLY A 58 18.38 7.19 2.16
N GLU A 59 17.48 7.30 1.17
CA GLU A 59 16.14 7.86 1.36
C GLU A 59 15.18 6.82 1.93
N THR A 60 14.15 7.28 2.63
CA THR A 60 13.17 6.41 3.28
C THR A 60 11.72 6.71 2.92
N PHE A 61 11.46 7.65 2.00
CA PHE A 61 10.10 8.11 1.69
C PHE A 61 9.15 6.94 1.38
N LEU A 62 7.88 7.12 1.69
CA LEU A 62 6.79 6.17 1.40
C LEU A 62 7.01 4.79 2.02
N ARG A 63 7.67 4.78 3.18
CA ARG A 63 7.87 3.62 4.05
C ARG A 63 7.43 3.95 5.46
N GLY A 64 6.74 3.08 6.17
CA GLY A 64 6.39 3.34 7.56
C GLY A 64 5.96 2.13 8.33
N ILE A 65 6.05 2.25 9.65
CA ILE A 65 5.60 1.22 10.59
C ILE A 65 4.54 1.85 11.48
N GLN A 66 3.40 1.16 11.61
CA GLN A 66 2.36 1.42 12.59
C GLN A 66 2.09 0.15 13.40
N VAL A 67 1.57 0.32 14.61
CA VAL A 67 1.19 -0.79 15.49
C VAL A 67 -0.32 -0.78 15.62
N THR A 68 -0.95 -1.93 15.50
CA THR A 68 -2.41 -2.08 15.57
C THR A 68 -2.92 -1.71 16.95
N ASP A 69 -4.03 -0.97 16.99
CA ASP A 69 -4.73 -0.64 18.24
C ASP A 69 -5.59 -1.82 18.75
N SER A 70 -6.42 -1.58 19.77
CA SER A 70 -7.30 -2.61 20.34
C SER A 70 -8.33 -3.17 19.36
N ASN A 71 -8.62 -2.46 18.27
CA ASN A 71 -9.53 -2.88 17.20
C ASN A 71 -8.76 -3.51 16.03
N GLY A 72 -7.46 -3.74 16.18
CA GLY A 72 -6.61 -4.29 15.12
C GLY A 72 -6.29 -3.27 14.03
N GLU A 73 -6.51 -1.97 14.26
CA GLU A 73 -6.48 -0.96 13.21
C GLU A 73 -5.15 -0.20 13.17
N VAL A 74 -4.69 0.11 11.95
CA VAL A 74 -3.63 1.08 11.68
C VAL A 74 -4.07 2.05 10.58
N THR A 75 -3.47 3.24 10.59
CA THR A 75 -3.68 4.24 9.55
C THR A 75 -2.35 4.82 9.12
N PHE A 76 -2.16 4.96 7.80
CA PHE A 76 -1.04 5.66 7.18
C PHE A 76 -1.56 6.84 6.36
N THR A 77 -0.87 7.97 6.45
CA THR A 77 -1.04 9.11 5.53
C THR A 77 0.07 9.02 4.49
N THR A 78 -0.29 8.92 3.22
CA THR A 78 0.63 8.73 2.11
C THR A 78 0.08 9.39 0.82
N ILE A 79 0.67 9.06 -0.32
CA ILE A 79 0.17 9.41 -1.66
C ILE A 79 -0.23 8.16 -2.43
N TYR A 80 -1.10 8.32 -3.42
CA TYR A 80 -1.41 7.25 -4.37
C TYR A 80 -0.14 6.88 -5.17
N PRO A 81 0.21 5.60 -5.32
CA PRO A 81 1.47 5.21 -5.96
C PRO A 81 1.45 5.51 -7.46
N GLY A 82 2.65 5.62 -8.04
CA GLY A 82 2.83 5.46 -9.47
C GLY A 82 2.87 3.97 -9.86
N TRP A 83 3.34 3.71 -11.07
CA TRP A 83 3.55 2.34 -11.57
C TRP A 83 4.94 2.16 -12.16
N TYR A 84 5.38 0.90 -12.22
CA TYR A 84 6.60 0.47 -12.88
C TYR A 84 6.30 -0.73 -13.79
N PRO A 85 7.09 -0.96 -14.85
CA PRO A 85 6.77 -2.00 -15.82
C PRO A 85 6.60 -3.39 -15.20
N GLY A 86 5.56 -4.09 -15.64
CA GLY A 86 5.30 -5.49 -15.30
C GLY A 86 4.44 -5.70 -14.06
N ARG A 87 3.98 -4.64 -13.39
CA ARG A 87 3.07 -4.73 -12.24
C ARG A 87 1.95 -3.68 -12.31
N VAL A 88 0.78 -3.95 -11.74
CA VAL A 88 -0.25 -2.93 -11.48
C VAL A 88 0.19 -1.96 -10.37
N THR A 89 -0.55 -0.88 -10.17
CA THR A 89 -0.36 0.04 -9.03
C THR A 89 -0.61 -0.70 -7.71
N HIS A 90 0.31 -0.62 -6.77
CA HIS A 90 0.17 -1.33 -5.50
C HIS A 90 0.97 -0.73 -4.35
N LEU A 91 0.57 -1.11 -3.13
CA LEU A 91 1.34 -0.96 -1.91
C LEU A 91 1.80 -2.35 -1.47
N HIS A 92 2.91 -2.40 -0.77
CA HIS A 92 3.36 -3.60 -0.09
C HIS A 92 3.18 -3.48 1.41
N PHE A 93 3.01 -4.61 2.08
CA PHE A 93 3.08 -4.64 3.53
C PHE A 93 3.61 -5.96 4.09
N GLN A 94 4.08 -5.88 5.33
CA GLN A 94 4.45 -7.00 6.18
C GLN A 94 3.77 -6.88 7.54
N VAL A 95 3.39 -8.01 8.12
CA VAL A 95 2.81 -8.11 9.45
C VAL A 95 3.77 -8.84 10.38
N PHE A 96 3.97 -8.29 11.57
CA PHE A 96 4.73 -8.87 12.66
C PHE A 96 3.81 -8.94 13.89
N LEU A 97 3.73 -10.10 14.55
CA LEU A 97 2.84 -10.29 15.72
C LEU A 97 3.38 -9.68 17.02
N ASP A 98 4.59 -9.13 17.00
CA ASP A 98 5.08 -8.24 18.04
C ASP A 98 4.92 -6.77 17.62
N ASN A 99 5.18 -5.85 18.55
CA ASN A 99 5.07 -4.41 18.30
C ASN A 99 6.32 -3.81 17.62
N GLY A 100 7.13 -4.65 16.95
CA GLY A 100 8.34 -4.27 16.24
C GLY A 100 8.47 -4.98 14.89
N THR A 101 9.60 -4.78 14.22
CA THR A 101 9.91 -5.42 12.93
C THR A 101 11.26 -6.12 12.95
N GLY A 102 11.74 -6.45 14.15
CA GLY A 102 13.04 -7.12 14.35
C GLY A 102 12.98 -8.64 14.17
N GLY A 103 11.78 -9.21 14.24
CA GLY A 103 11.52 -10.64 14.05
C GLY A 103 11.22 -11.02 12.60
N THR A 104 10.73 -12.25 12.40
CA THR A 104 10.25 -12.74 11.11
C THR A 104 8.82 -12.25 10.88
N ALA A 105 8.55 -11.72 9.67
CA ALA A 105 7.21 -11.35 9.27
C ALA A 105 6.29 -12.59 9.24
N THR A 106 5.16 -12.52 9.93
CA THR A 106 4.10 -13.55 9.91
C THR A 106 3.40 -13.59 8.57
N ALA A 107 3.23 -12.44 7.93
CA ALA A 107 2.70 -12.34 6.58
C ALA A 107 3.44 -11.27 5.78
N THR A 108 3.61 -11.50 4.48
CA THR A 108 4.06 -10.51 3.49
C THR A 108 3.06 -10.54 2.35
N SER A 109 2.52 -9.38 1.99
CA SER A 109 1.48 -9.30 0.96
C SER A 109 1.49 -7.91 0.32
N GLN A 110 0.50 -7.65 -0.53
CA GLN A 110 0.39 -6.45 -1.35
C GLN A 110 -1.07 -5.99 -1.38
N ILE A 111 -1.27 -4.72 -1.70
CA ILE A 111 -2.57 -4.05 -1.78
C ILE A 111 -2.70 -3.45 -3.17
N ALA A 112 -3.72 -3.86 -3.91
CA ALA A 112 -4.13 -3.26 -5.17
C ALA A 112 -5.32 -2.30 -4.94
N PHE A 113 -5.72 -1.59 -5.99
CA PHE A 113 -6.83 -0.67 -5.99
C PHE A 113 -7.83 -1.01 -7.09
N PRO A 114 -9.08 -0.54 -6.98
CA PRO A 114 -10.03 -0.61 -8.08
C PRO A 114 -9.48 0.06 -9.36
N ASP A 115 -9.72 -0.57 -10.50
CA ASP A 115 -9.20 -0.10 -11.80
C ASP A 115 -9.74 1.29 -12.17
N ASP A 116 -10.99 1.58 -11.82
CA ASP A 116 -11.65 2.87 -12.07
C ASP A 116 -11.05 4.01 -11.25
N VAL A 117 -10.72 3.76 -9.98
CA VAL A 117 -9.98 4.70 -9.12
C VAL A 117 -8.58 4.95 -9.69
N THR A 118 -7.87 3.89 -10.10
CA THR A 118 -6.55 4.02 -10.74
C THR A 118 -6.63 4.85 -12.02
N ALA A 119 -7.65 4.63 -12.84
CA ALA A 119 -7.86 5.40 -14.07
C ALA A 119 -8.11 6.88 -13.79
N GLN A 120 -8.89 7.21 -12.75
CA GLN A 120 -9.14 8.60 -12.35
C GLN A 120 -7.85 9.30 -11.89
N VAL A 121 -7.05 8.66 -11.04
CA VAL A 121 -5.77 9.22 -10.55
C VAL A 121 -4.81 9.48 -11.71
N TYR A 122 -4.65 8.51 -12.62
CA TYR A 122 -3.74 8.62 -13.75
C TYR A 122 -4.23 9.51 -14.89
N ALA A 123 -5.49 9.94 -14.87
CA ALA A 123 -6.00 10.99 -15.76
C ALA A 123 -5.66 12.40 -15.25
N THR A 124 -5.21 12.55 -14.00
CA THR A 124 -4.87 13.87 -13.46
C THR A 124 -3.55 14.40 -14.03
N PRO A 125 -3.36 15.74 -14.16
CA PRO A 125 -2.09 16.33 -14.58
C PRO A 125 -0.92 16.01 -13.63
N LEU A 126 -1.20 15.58 -12.40
CA LEU A 126 -0.20 15.27 -11.39
C LEU A 126 0.57 13.96 -11.70
N TYR A 127 -0.02 13.07 -12.49
CA TYR A 127 0.56 11.79 -12.91
C TYR A 127 0.87 11.83 -14.41
N PRO A 128 1.95 12.53 -14.84
CA PRO A 128 2.22 12.80 -16.26
C PRO A 128 2.54 11.56 -17.09
N ARG A 129 2.87 10.44 -16.44
CA ARG A 129 3.08 9.15 -17.11
C ARG A 129 1.76 8.55 -17.63
N GLY A 130 0.64 8.94 -17.05
CA GLY A 130 -0.68 8.43 -17.42
C GLY A 130 -0.90 6.96 -17.09
N PRO A 131 -1.92 6.34 -17.72
CA PRO A 131 -2.31 4.96 -17.48
C PRO A 131 -1.16 3.95 -17.62
N ASN A 132 -1.23 2.85 -16.87
CA ASN A 132 -0.25 1.78 -16.96
C ASN A 132 -0.37 1.03 -18.30
N THR A 133 0.66 1.14 -19.13
CA THR A 133 0.70 0.48 -20.45
C THR A 133 1.37 -0.89 -20.42
N SER A 134 1.88 -1.33 -19.27
CA SER A 134 2.62 -2.59 -19.13
C SER A 134 1.76 -3.74 -18.62
N VAL A 135 0.81 -3.45 -17.73
CA VAL A 135 -0.16 -4.40 -17.18
C VAL A 135 -1.51 -3.67 -17.09
N PRO A 136 -2.56 -4.14 -17.80
CA PRO A 136 -3.77 -3.35 -18.00
C PRO A 136 -4.72 -3.35 -16.79
N ASN A 137 -4.70 -4.39 -15.95
CA ASN A 137 -5.59 -4.54 -14.79
C ASN A 137 -5.04 -5.57 -13.80
N VAL A 138 -5.67 -5.65 -12.62
CA VAL A 138 -5.27 -6.56 -11.53
C VAL A 138 -5.28 -8.03 -11.99
N GLU A 139 -6.26 -8.44 -12.80
CA GLU A 139 -6.36 -9.81 -13.33
C GLU A 139 -5.18 -10.20 -14.24
N SER A 140 -4.53 -9.21 -14.86
CA SER A 140 -3.37 -9.42 -15.74
C SER A 140 -2.02 -9.39 -15.00
N ASP A 141 -1.99 -9.00 -13.72
CA ASP A 141 -0.76 -8.98 -12.93
C ASP A 141 -0.42 -10.38 -12.43
N GLY A 142 0.80 -10.85 -12.76
CA GLY A 142 1.24 -12.19 -12.42
C GLY A 142 1.33 -12.50 -10.92
N ILE A 143 1.23 -11.49 -10.04
CA ILE A 143 1.26 -11.64 -8.58
C ILE A 143 -0.15 -11.51 -7.98
N PHE A 144 -1.00 -10.62 -8.51
CA PHE A 144 -2.35 -10.41 -7.96
C PHE A 144 -3.41 -11.34 -8.54
N ARG A 145 -3.23 -11.86 -9.75
CA ARG A 145 -4.25 -12.67 -10.44
C ARG A 145 -4.76 -13.86 -9.62
N ASP A 146 -3.96 -14.35 -8.69
CA ASP A 146 -4.29 -15.46 -7.79
C ASP A 146 -4.55 -14.90 -6.38
N GLY A 147 -5.78 -14.45 -6.11
CA GLY A 147 -6.21 -13.98 -4.77
C GLY A 147 -6.46 -12.48 -4.62
N ALA A 148 -6.60 -11.75 -5.73
CA ALA A 148 -6.90 -10.31 -5.76
C ALA A 148 -8.07 -9.89 -4.85
N ASP A 149 -9.09 -10.72 -4.69
CA ASP A 149 -10.29 -10.43 -3.87
C ASP A 149 -9.95 -10.10 -2.40
N HIS A 150 -8.81 -10.57 -1.89
CA HIS A 150 -8.34 -10.29 -0.53
C HIS A 150 -7.27 -9.18 -0.46
N GLN A 151 -6.94 -8.59 -1.60
CA GLN A 151 -5.83 -7.64 -1.75
C GLN A 151 -6.27 -6.34 -2.41
N ILE A 152 -7.46 -6.25 -2.99
CA ILE A 152 -8.01 -4.99 -3.51
C ILE A 152 -8.65 -4.20 -2.37
N ALA A 153 -8.14 -3.01 -2.09
CA ALA A 153 -8.71 -2.12 -1.08
C ALA A 153 -10.03 -1.51 -1.54
N THR A 154 -11.00 -1.41 -0.62
CA THR A 154 -12.17 -0.56 -0.85
C THR A 154 -11.70 0.89 -0.82
N THR A 155 -11.95 1.65 -1.90
CA THR A 155 -11.46 3.02 -2.02
C THR A 155 -12.60 4.00 -2.21
N THR A 156 -12.56 5.11 -1.47
CA THR A 156 -13.55 6.19 -1.48
C THR A 156 -12.85 7.55 -1.55
N GLY A 157 -13.63 8.63 -1.73
CA GLY A 157 -13.10 9.98 -1.91
C GLY A 157 -12.86 10.32 -3.38
N ASP A 158 -12.06 11.34 -3.64
CA ASP A 158 -11.73 11.82 -4.98
C ASP A 158 -10.30 12.37 -5.07
N VAL A 159 -9.85 12.67 -6.28
CA VAL A 159 -8.47 13.10 -6.56
C VAL A 159 -8.14 14.51 -6.04
N ASP A 160 -9.13 15.34 -5.78
CA ASP A 160 -8.96 16.73 -5.34
C ASP A 160 -8.98 16.83 -3.80
N SER A 161 -9.89 16.11 -3.15
CA SER A 161 -10.06 16.10 -1.68
C SER A 161 -9.23 15.02 -0.98
N GLY A 162 -8.76 14.02 -1.73
CA GLY A 162 -7.97 12.89 -1.24
C GLY A 162 -8.78 11.59 -1.19
N LEU A 163 -8.05 10.48 -1.31
CA LEU A 163 -8.60 9.13 -1.30
C LEU A 163 -8.45 8.49 0.08
N VAL A 164 -9.42 7.64 0.43
CA VAL A 164 -9.34 6.74 1.60
C VAL A 164 -9.45 5.31 1.10
N ALA A 165 -8.41 4.52 1.33
CA ALA A 165 -8.38 3.09 1.01
C ALA A 165 -8.41 2.26 2.29
N GLU A 166 -9.27 1.24 2.32
CA GLU A 166 -9.50 0.38 3.47
C GLU A 166 -9.33 -1.09 3.07
N LEU A 167 -8.58 -1.85 3.88
CA LEU A 167 -8.37 -3.29 3.68
C LEU A 167 -8.43 -4.06 5.00
N ASP A 168 -9.30 -5.07 5.06
CA ASP A 168 -9.26 -6.11 6.09
C ASP A 168 -8.15 -7.11 5.74
N VAL A 169 -7.11 -7.18 6.56
CA VAL A 169 -6.02 -8.15 6.44
C VAL A 169 -6.32 -9.32 7.37
N ARG A 170 -6.60 -10.49 6.79
CA ARG A 170 -6.89 -11.71 7.56
C ARG A 170 -5.68 -12.64 7.50
N ILE A 171 -5.12 -12.96 8.67
CA ILE A 171 -4.03 -13.94 8.81
C ILE A 171 -4.47 -15.09 9.69
N ALA A 172 -3.98 -16.29 9.42
CA ALA A 172 -4.25 -17.47 10.23
C ALA A 172 -3.17 -17.60 11.31
N VAL A 173 -3.52 -17.28 12.56
CA VAL A 173 -2.61 -17.35 13.71
C VAL A 173 -3.17 -18.19 14.85
#